data_AF-A0A1B8UN79-F1
#
_entry.id   AF-A0A1B8UN79-F1
#
_cell.length_a   1.000
_cell.length_b   1.000
_cell.length_c   1.000
_cell.angle_alpha   90.00
_cell.angle_beta   90.00
_cell.angle_gamma   90.00
#
_symmetry.space_group_name_H-M   'P 1'
#
loop_
_entity.id
_entity.type
_entity.pdbx_description
1 polymer ?
#
loop_
_entity_poly.entity_id
_entity_poly.type
_entity_poly.pdbx_seq_one_letter_code
_entity_poly.pdbx_strand_id
1 'polypeptide(L)'
;MRLFGIHIPLYRKGMTVLVAVPTCARGQAAELIFEYLDPKDQYKTNMYGSLKKGARGKIVSLMKYRDEAGHVSIYYGVLMKDMLFAIEESRLARA
;
A
#
# COMPACT_ATOMS: atom_id res chain seq x y z
N MET A 1 1.57 -4.11 -12.79
CA MET A 1 1.64 -4.67 -14.18
C MET A 1 2.88 -5.56 -14.33
N ARG A 2 2.90 -6.56 -15.22
CA ARG A 2 4.13 -7.34 -15.55
C ARG A 2 4.61 -6.95 -16.94
N LEU A 3 5.86 -6.53 -17.07
CA LEU A 3 6.53 -6.29 -18.35
C LEU A 3 7.87 -7.03 -18.32
N PHE A 4 8.10 -7.95 -19.26
CA PHE A 4 9.30 -8.80 -19.30
C PHE A 4 9.60 -9.54 -17.97
N GLY A 5 8.55 -10.00 -17.27
CA GLY A 5 8.68 -10.64 -15.95
C GLY A 5 8.96 -9.67 -14.79
N ILE A 6 9.15 -8.38 -15.07
CA ILE A 6 9.35 -7.35 -14.06
C ILE A 6 7.99 -6.82 -13.62
N HIS A 7 7.74 -6.84 -12.31
CA HIS A 7 6.60 -6.16 -11.71
C HIS A 7 6.84 -4.65 -11.71
N ILE A 8 6.18 -3.97 -12.64
CA ILE A 8 6.24 -2.51 -12.77
C ILE A 8 5.07 -1.90 -11.98
N PRO A 9 5.35 -0.97 -11.06
CA PRO A 9 4.31 -0.22 -10.35
C PRO A 9 3.47 0.58 -11.33
N LEU A 10 2.15 0.38 -11.27
CA LEU A 10 1.17 1.11 -12.08
C LEU A 10 0.98 2.55 -11.63
N TYR A 11 1.26 2.83 -10.36
CA TYR A 11 1.05 4.12 -9.73
C TYR A 11 2.37 4.73 -9.27
N ARG A 12 2.44 6.05 -9.26
CA ARG A 12 3.62 6.80 -8.84
C ARG A 12 3.34 7.51 -7.51
N LYS A 13 4.41 7.73 -6.75
CA LYS A 13 4.38 8.59 -5.57
C LYS A 13 3.80 9.96 -5.94
N GLY A 14 2.92 10.48 -5.09
CA GLY A 14 2.20 11.74 -5.29
C GLY A 14 0.86 11.59 -5.99
N MET A 15 0.58 10.45 -6.65
CA MET A 15 -0.72 10.22 -7.28
C MET A 15 -1.82 10.07 -6.24
N THR A 16 -3.01 10.54 -6.61
CA THR A 16 -4.22 10.26 -5.85
C THR A 16 -4.88 9.00 -6.39
N VAL A 17 -5.31 8.12 -5.49
CA VAL A 17 -5.95 6.84 -5.81
C VAL A 17 -7.20 6.65 -4.96
N LEU A 18 -8.07 5.76 -5.42
CA LEU A 18 -9.24 5.28 -4.69
C LEU A 18 -9.00 3.85 -4.21
N VAL A 19 -9.55 3.54 -3.04
CA VAL A 19 -9.58 2.16 -2.53
C VAL A 19 -10.63 1.36 -3.30
N ALA A 20 -10.21 0.42 -4.14
CA ALA A 20 -11.12 -0.46 -4.86
C ALA A 20 -11.69 -1.57 -3.94
N VAL A 21 -10.83 -2.13 -3.09
CA VAL A 21 -11.18 -3.16 -2.11
C VAL A 21 -10.65 -2.74 -0.73
N PRO A 22 -11.49 -2.74 0.33
CA PRO A 22 -11.17 -2.18 1.65
C PRO A 22 -10.19 -3.02 2.50
N THR A 23 -9.28 -3.75 1.87
CA THR A 23 -8.40 -4.71 2.53
C THR A 23 -6.94 -4.27 2.46
N CYS A 24 -6.33 -4.03 3.62
CA CYS A 24 -4.91 -3.73 3.80
C CYS A 24 -4.13 -4.96 4.28
N ALA A 25 -2.80 -4.87 4.27
CA ALA A 25 -1.95 -5.85 4.97
C ALA A 25 -2.25 -5.84 6.48
N ARG A 26 -2.21 -6.99 7.14
CA ARG A 26 -2.44 -7.15 8.59
C ARG A 26 -1.41 -8.09 9.22
N GLY A 27 -1.22 -7.97 10.54
CA GLY A 27 -0.32 -8.84 11.32
C GLY A 27 1.17 -8.57 11.02
N GLN A 28 2.01 -9.59 11.18
CA GLN A 28 3.46 -9.49 11.04
C GLN A 28 3.92 -9.01 9.65
N ALA A 29 3.18 -9.39 8.59
CA ALA A 29 3.45 -8.89 7.24
C ALA A 29 3.19 -7.38 7.13
N ALA A 30 2.21 -6.84 7.87
CA ALA A 30 1.96 -5.41 7.90
C ALA A 30 3.11 -4.68 8.60
N GLU A 31 3.57 -5.16 9.75
CA GLU A 31 4.68 -4.55 10.49
C GLU A 31 5.92 -4.39 9.60
N LEU A 32 6.33 -5.48 8.94
CA LEU A 32 7.43 -5.45 7.97
C LEU A 32 7.17 -4.44 6.87
N ILE A 33 5.99 -4.43 6.25
CA ILE A 33 5.67 -3.50 5.17
C ILE A 33 5.69 -2.05 5.68
N PHE A 34 5.20 -1.78 6.88
CA PHE A 34 5.16 -0.45 7.48
C PHE A 34 6.55 0.07 7.84
N GLU A 35 7.48 -0.78 8.28
CA GLU A 35 8.89 -0.40 8.50
C GLU A 35 9.52 0.23 7.25
N TYR A 36 9.17 -0.27 6.05
CA TYR A 36 9.65 0.30 4.79
C TYR A 36 8.83 1.48 4.29
N LEU A 37 7.51 1.44 4.46
CA LEU A 37 6.62 2.48 3.94
C LEU A 37 6.63 3.76 4.79
N ASP A 38 6.96 3.66 6.08
CA ASP A 38 7.10 4.75 7.04
C ASP A 38 8.30 4.55 7.98
N PRO A 39 9.54 4.65 7.46
CA PRO A 39 10.76 4.39 8.25
C PRO A 39 11.01 5.42 9.36
N LYS A 40 10.33 6.57 9.29
CA LYS A 40 10.39 7.63 10.31
C LYS A 40 9.22 7.54 11.29
N ASP A 41 8.34 6.57 11.10
CA ASP A 41 7.24 6.26 12.02
C ASP A 41 6.35 7.49 12.29
N GLN A 42 6.16 8.30 11.24
CA GLN A 42 5.46 9.57 11.30
C GLN A 42 3.95 9.40 11.38
N TYR A 43 3.45 8.23 10.96
CA TYR A 43 2.02 7.95 10.75
C TYR A 43 1.55 6.75 11.58
N LYS A 44 2.16 6.55 12.75
CA LYS A 44 2.07 5.40 13.66
C LYS A 44 0.67 5.01 14.18
N THR A 45 -0.38 5.76 13.86
CA THR A 45 -1.73 5.57 14.40
C THR A 45 -2.63 4.83 13.42
N ASN A 46 -2.84 3.54 13.70
CA ASN A 46 -3.74 2.55 13.06
C ASN A 46 -3.17 1.74 11.89
N MET A 47 -2.26 0.80 12.21
CA MET A 47 -1.97 -0.36 11.35
C MET A 47 -3.21 -1.24 11.05
N TYR A 48 -4.30 -1.06 11.81
CA TYR A 48 -5.51 -1.90 11.76
C TYR A 48 -6.80 -1.13 11.40
N GLY A 49 -6.68 0.09 10.86
CA GLY A 49 -7.84 0.86 10.44
C GLY A 49 -8.65 0.16 9.34
N SER A 50 -9.98 0.24 9.41
CA SER A 50 -10.86 -0.25 8.35
C SER A 50 -10.98 0.79 7.24
N LEU A 51 -10.42 0.47 6.08
CA LEU A 51 -10.58 1.28 4.88
C LEU A 51 -12.03 1.24 4.40
N LYS A 52 -12.54 2.36 3.88
CA LYS A 52 -13.81 2.38 3.15
C LYS A 52 -13.52 2.21 1.66
N LYS A 53 -14.33 1.39 0.97
CA LYS A 53 -14.32 1.35 -0.50
C LYS A 53 -14.62 2.75 -1.04
N GLY A 54 -13.88 3.17 -2.06
CA GLY A 54 -13.96 4.51 -2.64
C GLY A 54 -13.29 5.62 -1.81
N ALA A 55 -12.66 5.29 -0.67
CA ALA A 55 -11.85 6.28 0.04
C ALA A 55 -10.72 6.79 -0.84
N ARG A 56 -10.50 8.11 -0.81
CA ARG A 56 -9.47 8.79 -1.60
C ARG A 56 -8.22 9.01 -0.75
N GLY A 57 -7.07 8.64 -1.29
CA GLY A 57 -5.79 8.81 -0.62
C GLY A 57 -4.66 9.14 -1.58
N LYS A 58 -3.54 9.62 -1.04
CA LYS A 58 -2.35 9.97 -1.80
C LYS A 58 -1.26 8.93 -1.58
N ILE A 59 -0.64 8.45 -2.65
CA ILE A 59 0.50 7.54 -2.54
C ILE A 59 1.70 8.33 -2.04
N VAL A 60 2.28 7.93 -0.90
CA VAL A 60 3.46 8.58 -0.29
C VAL A 60 4.70 7.68 -0.32
N SER A 61 4.52 6.38 -0.43
CA SER A 61 5.59 5.38 -0.50
C SER A 61 5.12 4.14 -1.25
N LEU A 62 6.07 3.33 -1.69
CA LEU A 62 5.81 2.05 -2.34
C LEU A 62 6.92 1.06 -1.98
N MET A 63 6.57 -0.21 -1.93
CA MET A 63 7.46 -1.31 -1.59
C MET A 63 7.13 -2.52 -2.48
N LYS A 64 8.18 -3.20 -2.94
CA LYS A 64 8.05 -4.53 -3.54
C LYS A 64 8.27 -5.56 -2.43
N TYR A 65 7.22 -6.33 -2.13
CA TYR A 65 7.26 -7.37 -1.10
C TYR A 65 7.31 -8.75 -1.77
N ARG A 66 8.13 -9.64 -1.23
CA ARG A 66 8.15 -11.06 -1.59
C ARG A 66 7.79 -11.86 -0.35
N ASP A 67 6.74 -12.66 -0.41
CA ASP A 67 6.36 -13.53 0.69
C ASP A 67 7.23 -14.79 0.77
N GLU A 68 7.03 -15.58 1.82
CA GLU A 68 7.79 -16.83 2.06
C GLU A 68 7.55 -17.89 0.98
N ALA A 69 6.40 -17.84 0.29
CA ALA A 69 6.09 -18.71 -0.84
C ALA A 69 6.72 -18.23 -2.16
N GLY A 70 7.41 -17.08 -2.15
CA GLY A 70 8.07 -16.50 -3.32
C GLY A 70 7.15 -15.64 -4.20
N HIS A 71 5.89 -15.43 -3.82
CA HIS A 71 5.01 -14.52 -4.51
C HIS A 71 5.45 -13.08 -4.29
N VAL A 72 5.44 -12.31 -5.38
CA VAL A 72 5.87 -10.91 -5.38
C VAL A 72 4.67 -10.02 -5.59
N SER A 73 4.42 -9.12 -4.63
CA SER A 73 3.37 -8.10 -4.67
C SER A 73 3.96 -6.71 -4.53
N ILE A 74 3.25 -5.71 -5.05
CA ILE A 74 3.59 -4.29 -4.86
C ILE A 74 2.61 -3.72 -3.83
N TYR A 75 3.16 -3.17 -2.75
CA TYR A 75 2.41 -2.45 -1.73
C TYR A 75 2.68 -0.95 -1.83
N TYR A 76 1.63 -0.16 -1.62
CA TYR A 76 1.71 1.29 -1.54
C TYR A 76 1.36 1.76 -0.15
N GLY A 77 2.12 2.73 0.36
CA GLY A 77 1.72 3.56 1.48
C GLY A 77 0.79 4.63 0.97
N VAL A 78 -0.49 4.51 1.30
CA VAL A 78 -1.54 5.44 0.89
C VAL A 78 -1.96 6.26 2.10
N LEU A 79 -1.63 7.54 2.08
CA LEU A 79 -2.01 8.51 3.10
C LEU A 79 -3.45 8.97 2.85
N MET A 80 -4.33 8.72 3.81
CA MET A 80 -5.72 9.16 3.81
C MET A 80 -5.95 10.03 5.04
N LYS A 81 -6.16 11.34 4.81
CA LYS A 81 -6.11 12.34 5.88
C LYS A 81 -4.74 12.24 6.59
N ASP A 82 -4.73 11.81 7.84
CA ASP A 82 -3.53 11.69 8.67
C ASP A 82 -3.13 10.24 8.96
N MET A 83 -3.76 9.28 8.27
CA MET A 83 -3.57 7.84 8.49
C MET A 83 -2.89 7.20 7.29
N LEU A 84 -1.82 6.45 7.54
CA LEU A 84 -1.12 5.70 6.51
C LEU A 84 -1.64 4.26 6.43
N PHE A 85 -1.95 3.82 5.22
CA PHE A 85 -2.37 2.45 4.96
C PHE A 85 -1.44 1.76 3.97
N ALA A 86 -1.04 0.52 4.30
CA ALA A 86 -0.36 -0.36 3.36
C ALA A 86 -1.38 -1.12 2.50
N ILE A 87 -1.49 -0.76 1.22
CA ILE A 87 -2.48 -1.31 0.29
C ILE A 87 -1.77 -1.93 -0.91
N GLU A 88 -2.13 -3.17 -1.24
CA GLU A 88 -1.63 -3.85 -2.44
C GLU A 88 -2.12 -3.14 -3.71
N GLU A 89 -1.26 -3.04 -4.73
CA GLU A 89 -1.56 -2.41 -6.03
C GLU A 89 -2.89 -2.88 -6.64
N SER A 90 -3.17 -4.18 -6.58
CA SER A 90 -4.35 -4.82 -7.15
C SER A 90 -5.67 -4.33 -6.54
N ARG A 91 -5.60 -3.66 -5.38
CA ARG A 91 -6.75 -3.16 -4.59
C ARG A 91 -6.95 -1.66 -4.73
N LEU A 92 -6.19 -1.00 -5.60
CA LEU A 92 -6.30 0.42 -5.90
C LEU A 92 -7.01 0.65 -7.24
N ALA A 93 -7.67 1.80 -7.37
CA ALA A 93 -8.25 2.30 -8.60
C ALA A 93 -7.78 3.74 -8.86
N ARG A 94 -7.86 4.18 -10.13
CA ARG A 94 -7.62 5.59 -10.46
C ARG A 94 -8.72 6.46 -9.86
N ALA A 95 -8.32 7.61 -9.34
CA ALA A 95 -9.23 8.66 -8.85
C ALA A 95 -9.82 9.49 -9.97
#